data_AF-A0A1B6MGA6-F1
#
_entry.id   AF-A0A1B6MGA6-F1
#
_cell.length_a   1.000
_cell.length_b   1.000
_cell.length_c   1.000
_cell.angle_alpha   90.00
_cell.angle_beta   90.00
_cell.angle_gamma   90.00
#
_symmetry.space_group_name_H-M   'P 1'
#
loop_
_entity.id
_entity.type
_entity.pdbx_description
1 polymer ?
#
loop_
_entity_poly.entity_id
_entity_poly.type
_entity_poly.pdbx_seq_one_letter_code
_entity_poly.pdbx_strand_id
1 'polypeptide(L)'
;TSITMDEEGDELVGTPVMYTCSTAIVMYVLVNMVREGLQLYQQHWQYLLDPTNLVSWMLYISTIIMILPVYHGNVNELQVSCASITVFLSWFTLLLNLQRFDMVGIYVVMFLEILQTLIKVLVVFSILIIAFGLAFYILLSRGEHLSFKTVPMSLVRTFSMMLGEIDFLGTYVQPYYLKDEEGRTLPFPIPAFLILALFMVFMPILLMNLLIGLAVGDIESVRRNAQLKRLAMQVVLHTELERKLPQVLLEKVDKMELIEYPNDKCKLGFFDQMLRKWLCNPFSDDGYDNFLKRLSKRRCTVNGGLEMVLENNEDYVSEEIDKMKLKLRNITKALDTQQQLLRLIVQKMEIKTEADELDEGVSPKELQPMPGVGSKWTSPRVRNKLRTALSFSKAHPPK
;
A
#
# COMPACT_ATOMS: atom_id res chain seq x y z
N THR A 1 27.29 -15.63 -34.92
CA THR A 1 28.40 -15.50 -35.89
C THR A 1 29.65 -15.16 -35.10
N SER A 2 30.51 -16.18 -34.95
CA SER A 2 31.92 -16.16 -34.50
C SER A 2 32.35 -15.14 -33.43
N ILE A 3 32.39 -15.59 -32.17
CA ILE A 3 33.32 -15.08 -31.16
C ILE A 3 34.56 -15.95 -31.30
N THR A 4 35.60 -15.45 -31.97
CA THR A 4 36.93 -16.05 -31.97
C THR A 4 37.61 -15.68 -30.66
N MET A 5 37.93 -16.68 -29.84
CA MET A 5 38.85 -16.54 -28.73
C MET A 5 40.26 -16.62 -29.32
N ASP A 6 40.98 -15.50 -29.32
CA ASP A 6 42.43 -15.49 -29.46
C ASP A 6 43.04 -15.25 -28.08
N GLU A 7 43.87 -16.20 -27.65
CA GLU A 7 44.71 -16.12 -26.47
C GLU A 7 45.88 -15.17 -26.75
N GLU A 8 45.78 -13.89 -26.37
CA GLU A 8 46.93 -13.02 -26.07
C GLU A 8 46.43 -11.66 -25.56
N GLY A 9 46.52 -11.44 -24.24
CA GLY A 9 46.44 -10.12 -23.58
C GLY A 9 45.55 -9.06 -24.25
N ASP A 10 44.24 -9.27 -24.24
CA ASP A 10 43.27 -8.37 -24.89
C ASP A 10 43.28 -6.96 -24.28
N GLU A 11 44.02 -6.04 -24.90
CA GLU A 11 43.55 -4.66 -25.00
C GLU A 11 42.20 -4.74 -25.72
N LEU A 12 41.12 -4.48 -24.99
CA LEU A 12 39.77 -4.38 -25.54
C LEU A 12 39.76 -3.28 -26.62
N VAL A 13 40.07 -3.62 -27.89
CA VAL A 13 40.03 -2.69 -29.02
C VAL A 13 38.57 -2.34 -29.24
N GLY A 14 38.12 -1.32 -28.51
CA GLY A 14 36.74 -0.89 -28.56
C GLY A 14 36.39 -0.48 -29.98
N THR A 15 35.38 -1.12 -30.56
CA THR A 15 34.77 -0.62 -31.78
C THR A 15 34.36 0.85 -31.56
N PRO A 16 34.46 1.73 -32.57
CA PRO A 16 34.05 3.13 -32.42
C PRO A 16 32.60 3.24 -31.90
N VAL A 17 31.75 2.26 -32.23
CA VAL A 17 30.39 2.10 -31.71
C VAL A 17 30.38 1.96 -30.18
N MET A 18 31.23 1.11 -29.61
CA MET A 18 31.30 0.90 -28.15
C MET A 18 31.66 2.21 -27.43
N TYR A 19 32.68 2.95 -27.91
CA TYR A 19 33.04 4.24 -27.34
C TYR A 19 31.91 5.27 -27.46
N THR A 20 31.21 5.34 -28.60
CA THR A 20 30.06 6.25 -28.76
C THR A 20 28.90 5.91 -27.81
N CYS A 21 28.59 4.63 -27.60
CA CYS A 21 27.57 4.21 -26.64
C CYS A 21 27.99 4.50 -25.19
N SER A 22 29.22 4.17 -24.82
CA SER A 22 29.75 4.39 -23.47
C SER A 22 29.80 5.88 -23.11
N THR A 23 30.22 6.73 -24.03
CA THR A 23 30.21 8.20 -23.81
C THR A 23 28.80 8.74 -23.66
N ALA A 24 27.83 8.28 -24.47
CA ALA A 24 26.43 8.66 -24.35
C ALA A 24 25.82 8.24 -22.99
N ILE A 25 26.10 7.02 -22.53
CA ILE A 25 25.60 6.53 -21.24
C ILE A 25 26.22 7.32 -20.08
N VAL A 26 27.53 7.57 -20.11
CA VAL A 26 28.21 8.36 -19.06
C VAL A 26 27.64 9.78 -19.01
N MET A 27 27.43 10.42 -20.17
CA MET A 27 26.84 11.75 -20.24
C MET A 27 25.42 11.77 -19.64
N TYR A 28 24.58 10.79 -19.99
CA TYR A 28 23.25 10.64 -19.41
C TYR A 28 23.28 10.44 -17.89
N VAL A 29 24.14 9.55 -17.39
CA VAL A 29 24.28 9.28 -15.95
C VAL A 29 24.79 10.50 -15.21
N LEU A 30 25.75 11.24 -15.76
CA LEU A 30 26.29 12.45 -15.15
C LEU A 30 25.21 13.53 -14.98
N VAL A 31 24.41 13.78 -16.02
CA VAL A 31 23.29 14.75 -15.95
C VAL A 31 22.27 14.34 -14.89
N ASN A 32 21.95 13.05 -14.81
CA ASN A 32 20.99 12.55 -13.82
C ASN A 32 21.55 12.56 -12.39
N MET A 33 22.84 12.25 -12.19
CA MET A 33 23.50 12.37 -10.88
C MET A 33 23.51 13.82 -10.40
N VAL A 34 23.78 14.79 -11.28
CA VAL A 34 23.69 16.21 -10.92
C VAL A 34 22.27 16.59 -10.53
N ARG A 35 21.27 16.15 -11.31
CA ARG A 35 19.85 16.38 -11.00
C ARG A 35 19.46 15.78 -9.64
N GLU A 36 19.85 14.55 -9.35
CA GLU A 36 19.55 13.90 -8.07
C GLU A 36 20.33 14.51 -6.91
N GLY A 37 21.58 14.95 -7.13
CA GLY A 37 22.35 15.71 -6.15
C GLY A 37 21.67 17.03 -5.76
N LEU A 38 21.08 17.74 -6.73
CA LEU A 38 20.28 18.94 -6.46
C LEU A 38 18.99 18.63 -5.69
N GLN A 39 18.34 17.50 -5.98
CA GLN A 39 17.15 17.05 -5.24
C GLN A 39 17.50 16.66 -3.80
N LEU A 40 18.60 15.92 -3.60
CA LEU A 40 19.12 15.56 -2.28
C LEU A 40 19.43 16.81 -1.45
N TYR A 41 20.01 17.84 -2.05
CA TYR A 41 20.27 19.12 -1.37
C TYR A 41 18.98 19.83 -0.93
N GLN A 42 17.91 19.78 -1.74
CA GLN A 42 16.64 20.45 -1.43
C GLN A 42 15.78 19.69 -0.41
N GLN A 43 15.75 18.35 -0.47
CA GLN A 43 14.83 17.50 0.31
C GLN A 43 15.50 16.82 1.53
N HIS A 44 16.83 16.94 1.68
CA HIS A 44 17.63 16.41 2.80
C HIS A 44 17.25 14.97 3.20
N TRP A 45 16.79 14.76 4.44
CA TRP A 45 16.53 13.44 5.02
C TRP A 45 15.29 12.75 4.46
N GLN A 46 14.31 13.50 3.99
CA GLN A 46 13.10 12.90 3.40
C GLN A 46 13.45 12.18 2.10
N TYR A 47 14.45 12.67 1.36
CA TYR A 47 14.92 12.07 0.13
C TYR A 47 15.55 10.68 0.32
N LEU A 48 16.30 10.48 1.42
CA LEU A 48 16.98 9.21 1.70
C LEU A 48 16.03 8.09 2.15
N LEU A 49 14.83 8.44 2.61
CA LEU A 49 13.81 7.48 3.04
C LEU A 49 13.00 6.91 1.86
N ASP A 50 13.07 7.55 0.68
CA ASP A 50 12.36 7.10 -0.51
C ASP A 50 13.12 5.98 -1.23
N PRO A 51 12.56 4.75 -1.31
CA PRO A 51 13.26 3.60 -1.88
C PRO A 51 13.54 3.73 -3.38
N THR A 52 12.72 4.51 -4.11
CA THR A 52 12.93 4.77 -5.54
C THR A 52 14.22 5.54 -5.80
N ASN A 53 14.56 6.49 -4.92
CA ASN A 53 15.78 7.28 -5.05
C ASN A 53 17.01 6.41 -4.76
N LEU A 54 16.92 5.53 -3.76
CA LEU A 54 17.98 4.57 -3.45
C LEU A 54 18.27 3.65 -4.66
N VAL A 55 17.22 3.13 -5.30
CA VAL A 55 17.35 2.32 -6.52
C VAL A 55 18.04 3.08 -7.66
N SER A 56 17.70 4.36 -7.87
CA SER A 56 18.36 5.21 -8.86
C SER A 56 19.85 5.43 -8.57
N TRP A 57 20.22 5.72 -7.32
CA TRP A 57 21.62 5.86 -6.92
C TRP A 57 22.42 4.57 -7.15
N MET A 58 21.85 3.42 -6.77
CA MET A 58 22.47 2.11 -7.01
C MET A 58 22.65 1.84 -8.51
N LEU A 59 21.68 2.21 -9.34
CA LEU A 59 21.78 2.11 -10.79
C LEU A 59 22.92 2.98 -11.34
N TYR A 60 23.03 4.24 -10.94
CA TYR A 60 24.09 5.12 -11.46
C TYR A 60 25.48 4.69 -11.02
N ILE A 61 25.65 4.30 -9.75
CA ILE A 61 26.95 3.82 -9.23
C ILE A 61 27.37 2.55 -9.97
N SER A 62 26.47 1.58 -10.12
CA SER A 62 26.76 0.33 -10.84
C SER A 62 27.07 0.58 -12.33
N THR A 63 26.37 1.52 -12.97
CA THR A 63 26.61 1.90 -14.38
C THR A 63 27.99 2.54 -14.58
N ILE A 64 28.46 3.39 -13.65
CA ILE A 64 29.80 3.99 -13.74
C ILE A 64 30.88 2.92 -13.62
N ILE A 65 30.73 2.00 -12.66
CA ILE A 65 31.69 0.89 -12.46
C ILE A 65 31.72 -0.03 -13.69
N MET A 66 30.56 -0.28 -14.31
CA MET A 66 30.45 -1.08 -15.54
C MET A 66 31.21 -0.46 -16.73
N ILE A 67 31.24 0.86 -16.87
CA ILE A 67 31.81 1.54 -18.06
C ILE A 67 33.30 1.86 -17.90
N LEU A 68 33.81 1.95 -16.67
CA LEU A 68 35.23 2.20 -16.37
C LEU A 68 36.26 1.37 -17.19
N PRO A 69 36.07 0.06 -17.44
CA PRO A 69 37.00 -0.73 -18.25
C PRO A 69 37.13 -0.26 -19.70
N VAL A 70 36.12 0.40 -20.27
CA VAL A 70 36.17 0.92 -21.65
C VAL A 70 37.27 1.98 -21.82
N TYR A 71 37.59 2.71 -20.74
CA TYR A 71 38.60 3.77 -20.74
C TYR A 71 39.96 3.35 -20.17
N HIS A 72 39.98 2.37 -19.26
CA HIS A 72 41.20 1.92 -18.56
C HIS A 72 41.70 0.53 -19.00
N GLY A 73 41.02 -0.14 -19.93
CA GLY A 73 41.44 -1.40 -20.56
C GLY A 73 41.30 -2.66 -19.70
N ASN A 74 41.24 -2.55 -18.37
CA ASN A 74 41.21 -3.71 -17.49
C ASN A 74 39.80 -4.12 -17.07
N VAL A 75 39.39 -5.32 -17.51
CA VAL A 75 38.15 -5.98 -17.07
C VAL A 75 38.38 -6.73 -15.76
N ASN A 76 37.71 -6.33 -14.69
CA ASN A 76 37.76 -7.00 -13.38
C ASN A 76 36.47 -7.83 -13.14
N GLU A 77 36.54 -8.91 -12.34
CA GLU A 77 35.36 -9.70 -11.94
C GLU A 77 34.26 -8.84 -11.28
N LEU A 78 34.67 -7.79 -10.55
CA LEU A 78 33.77 -6.80 -9.95
C LEU A 78 32.92 -6.10 -11.02
N GLN A 79 33.49 -5.78 -12.17
CA GLN A 79 32.79 -5.05 -13.23
C GLN A 79 31.75 -5.94 -13.91
N VAL A 80 32.05 -7.23 -14.11
CA VAL A 80 31.07 -8.21 -14.61
C VAL A 80 29.89 -8.33 -13.63
N SER A 81 30.18 -8.36 -12.33
CA SER A 81 29.15 -8.34 -11.29
C SER A 81 28.33 -7.04 -11.29
N CYS A 82 28.98 -5.89 -11.45
CA CYS A 82 28.28 -4.61 -11.54
C CYS A 82 27.47 -4.47 -12.84
N ALA A 83 27.92 -5.06 -13.95
CA ALA A 83 27.21 -5.07 -15.23
C ALA A 83 25.88 -5.84 -15.12
N SER A 84 25.88 -7.02 -14.50
CA SER A 84 24.65 -7.79 -14.29
C SER A 84 23.65 -7.04 -13.41
N ILE A 85 24.12 -6.41 -12.33
CA ILE A 85 23.31 -5.55 -11.47
C ILE A 85 22.76 -4.34 -12.24
N THR A 86 23.57 -3.70 -13.07
CA THR A 86 23.17 -2.54 -13.88
C THR A 86 22.04 -2.89 -14.83
N VAL A 87 22.17 -4.01 -15.56
CA VAL A 87 21.12 -4.47 -16.48
C VAL A 87 19.84 -4.77 -15.71
N PHE A 88 19.91 -5.53 -14.61
CA PHE A 88 18.75 -5.83 -13.78
C PHE A 88 18.06 -4.55 -13.25
N LEU A 89 18.83 -3.64 -12.64
CA LEU A 89 18.30 -2.40 -12.10
C LEU A 89 17.73 -1.49 -13.20
N SER A 90 18.30 -1.46 -14.40
CA SER A 90 17.77 -0.65 -15.50
C SER A 90 16.36 -1.08 -15.93
N TRP A 91 16.12 -2.39 -16.06
CA TRP A 91 14.80 -2.94 -16.34
C TRP A 91 13.84 -2.78 -15.16
N PHE A 92 14.34 -2.90 -13.93
CA PHE A 92 13.54 -2.66 -12.74
C PHE A 92 13.12 -1.19 -12.61
N THR A 93 14.02 -0.24 -12.85
CA THR A 93 13.69 1.19 -12.92
C THR A 93 12.73 1.50 -14.05
N LEU A 94 12.82 0.82 -15.20
CA LEU A 94 11.81 0.90 -16.25
C LEU A 94 10.43 0.45 -15.72
N LEU A 95 10.35 -0.66 -14.99
CA LEU A 95 9.12 -1.11 -14.34
C LEU A 95 8.57 -0.05 -13.37
N LEU A 96 9.41 0.59 -12.56
CA LEU A 96 9.00 1.68 -11.68
C LEU A 96 8.50 2.91 -12.45
N ASN A 97 9.11 3.24 -13.58
CA ASN A 97 8.64 4.33 -14.45
C ASN A 97 7.28 4.02 -15.08
N LEU A 98 6.96 2.73 -15.32
CA LEU A 98 5.66 2.31 -15.82
C LEU A 98 4.51 2.56 -14.83
N GLN A 99 4.82 2.78 -13.54
CA GLN A 99 3.85 3.12 -12.49
C GLN A 99 3.01 4.36 -12.83
N ARG A 100 3.55 5.27 -13.65
CA ARG A 100 2.92 6.55 -14.01
C ARG A 100 1.88 6.45 -15.13
N PHE A 101 1.88 5.35 -15.89
CA PHE A 101 0.92 5.15 -16.98
C PHE A 101 -0.39 4.52 -16.49
N ASP A 102 -1.52 4.91 -17.05
CA ASP A 102 -2.85 4.53 -16.57
C ASP A 102 -3.14 3.03 -16.73
N MET A 103 -2.73 2.47 -17.88
CA MET A 103 -2.92 1.08 -18.28
C MET A 103 -2.11 0.10 -17.42
N VAL A 104 -0.81 0.32 -17.35
CA VAL A 104 0.14 -0.62 -16.72
C VAL A 104 0.38 -0.26 -15.26
N GLY A 105 0.27 1.02 -14.91
CA GLY A 105 0.68 1.54 -13.60
C GLY A 105 -0.12 0.96 -12.44
N ILE A 106 -1.42 0.69 -12.60
CA ILE A 106 -2.21 0.06 -11.52
C ILE A 106 -1.67 -1.32 -11.13
N TYR A 107 -1.24 -2.12 -12.11
CA TYR A 107 -0.67 -3.44 -11.88
C TYR A 107 0.72 -3.33 -11.23
N VAL A 108 1.52 -2.36 -11.65
CA VAL A 108 2.84 -2.08 -11.06
C VAL A 108 2.70 -1.64 -9.59
N VAL A 109 1.79 -0.70 -9.28
CA VAL A 109 1.55 -0.25 -7.90
C VAL A 109 1.12 -1.42 -7.03
N MET A 110 0.16 -2.22 -7.49
CA MET A 110 -0.34 -3.39 -6.76
C MET A 110 0.77 -4.42 -6.53
N PHE A 111 1.59 -4.71 -7.55
CA PHE A 111 2.73 -5.62 -7.43
C PHE A 111 3.72 -5.14 -6.37
N LEU A 112 4.09 -3.86 -6.37
CA LEU A 112 5.03 -3.30 -5.37
C LEU A 112 4.44 -3.32 -3.96
N GLU A 113 3.14 -3.10 -3.81
CA GLU A 113 2.46 -3.20 -2.51
C GLU A 113 2.43 -4.63 -1.98
N ILE A 114 2.12 -5.62 -2.84
CA ILE A 114 2.18 -7.05 -2.49
C ILE A 114 3.63 -7.48 -2.17
N LEU A 115 4.61 -6.98 -2.92
CA LEU A 115 6.02 -7.25 -2.63
C LEU A 115 6.39 -6.71 -1.25
N GLN A 116 5.93 -5.51 -0.89
CA GLN A 116 6.17 -4.93 0.43
C GLN A 116 5.49 -5.74 1.55
N THR A 117 4.26 -6.22 1.36
CA THR A 117 3.61 -7.09 2.36
C THR A 117 4.34 -8.42 2.49
N LEU A 118 4.77 -9.03 1.38
CA LEU A 118 5.58 -10.25 1.40
C LEU A 118 6.89 -10.06 2.18
N ILE A 119 7.63 -8.97 1.93
CA ILE A 119 8.88 -8.68 2.65
C ILE A 119 8.62 -8.54 4.16
N LYS A 120 7.58 -7.82 4.57
CA LYS A 120 7.22 -7.67 5.99
C LYS A 120 6.96 -9.02 6.66
N VAL A 121 6.19 -9.88 5.98
CA VAL A 121 5.85 -11.21 6.51
C VAL A 121 7.09 -12.12 6.54
N LEU A 122 7.92 -12.07 5.50
CA LEU A 122 9.17 -12.84 5.43
C LEU A 122 10.15 -12.47 6.55
N VAL A 123 10.24 -11.19 6.92
CA VAL A 123 11.09 -10.74 8.05
C VAL A 123 10.63 -11.36 9.36
N VAL A 124 9.32 -11.45 9.61
CA VAL A 124 8.79 -12.12 10.83
C VAL A 124 9.13 -13.61 10.83
N PHE A 125 8.98 -14.28 9.68
CA PHE A 125 9.27 -15.71 9.55
C PHE A 125 10.76 -16.04 9.34
N SER A 126 11.62 -15.04 9.22
CA SER A 126 13.07 -15.23 9.06
C SER A 126 13.68 -16.02 10.22
N ILE A 127 13.11 -15.94 11.42
CA ILE A 127 13.51 -16.72 12.60
C ILE A 127 13.42 -18.22 12.31
N LEU A 128 12.37 -18.67 11.61
CA LEU A 128 12.22 -20.07 11.23
C LEU A 128 13.24 -20.46 10.15
N ILE A 129 13.48 -19.60 9.16
CA ILE A 129 14.47 -19.85 8.10
C ILE A 129 15.86 -20.03 8.71
N ILE A 130 16.22 -19.17 9.67
CA ILE A 130 17.49 -19.25 10.39
C ILE A 130 17.56 -20.52 11.25
N ALA A 131 16.51 -20.85 11.99
CA ALA A 131 16.47 -22.04 12.85
C ALA A 131 16.64 -23.34 12.04
N PHE A 132 15.84 -23.53 10.99
CA PHE A 132 15.95 -24.71 10.14
C PHE A 132 17.24 -24.73 9.32
N GLY A 133 17.71 -23.58 8.82
CA GLY A 133 18.94 -23.53 8.04
C GLY A 133 20.21 -23.79 8.85
N LEU A 134 20.23 -23.40 10.13
CA LEU A 134 21.29 -23.78 11.07
C LEU A 134 21.17 -25.26 11.49
N ALA A 135 19.95 -25.78 11.69
CA ALA A 135 19.75 -27.20 11.98
C ALA A 135 20.24 -28.08 10.82
N PHE A 136 19.87 -27.76 9.57
CA PHE A 136 20.35 -28.46 8.39
C PHE A 136 21.86 -28.34 8.21
N TYR A 137 22.44 -27.16 8.46
CA TYR A 137 23.90 -27.00 8.47
C TYR A 137 24.57 -27.97 9.45
N ILE A 138 24.10 -28.05 10.70
CA ILE A 138 24.71 -28.93 11.71
C ILE A 138 24.56 -30.41 11.34
N LEU A 139 23.41 -30.81 10.80
CA LEU A 139 23.12 -32.21 10.48
C LEU A 139 23.79 -32.68 9.18
N LEU A 140 23.86 -31.83 8.16
CA LEU A 140 24.27 -32.19 6.79
C LEU A 140 25.67 -31.70 6.40
N SER A 141 26.28 -30.74 7.12
CA SER A 141 27.64 -30.26 6.81
C SER A 141 28.70 -31.35 6.89
N ARG A 142 28.51 -32.32 7.79
CA ARG A 142 29.41 -33.48 7.98
C ARG A 142 29.30 -34.53 6.88
N GLY A 143 28.23 -34.50 6.08
CA GLY A 143 28.00 -35.42 4.96
C GLY A 143 28.63 -34.99 3.64
N GLU A 144 29.50 -33.98 3.66
CA GLU A 144 30.12 -33.33 2.49
C GLU A 144 29.11 -32.81 1.44
N HIS A 145 27.90 -32.46 1.88
CA HIS A 145 26.92 -31.81 1.00
C HIS A 145 27.33 -30.36 0.69
N LEU A 146 27.63 -30.09 -0.59
CA LEU A 146 28.03 -28.76 -1.07
C LEU A 146 27.04 -27.65 -0.66
N SER A 147 25.74 -27.92 -0.72
CA SER A 147 24.68 -26.95 -0.37
C SER A 147 24.59 -26.62 1.12
N PHE A 148 25.18 -27.43 2.00
CA PHE A 148 25.12 -27.26 3.46
C PHE A 148 26.52 -27.14 4.11
N LYS A 149 27.57 -26.92 3.30
CA LYS A 149 28.96 -26.79 3.79
C LYS A 149 29.22 -25.48 4.54
N THR A 150 28.52 -24.41 4.18
CA THR A 150 28.67 -23.10 4.83
C THR A 150 27.31 -22.59 5.31
N VAL A 151 27.31 -21.81 6.38
CA VAL A 151 26.08 -21.24 6.97
C VAL A 151 25.31 -20.37 5.96
N PRO A 152 25.93 -19.47 5.16
CA PRO A 152 25.19 -18.70 4.17
C PRO A 152 24.55 -19.58 3.09
N MET A 153 25.27 -20.60 2.60
CA MET A 153 24.71 -21.52 1.61
C MET A 153 23.57 -22.37 2.18
N SER A 154 23.67 -22.82 3.43
CA SER A 154 22.57 -23.56 4.06
C SER A 154 21.33 -22.69 4.24
N LEU A 155 21.48 -21.41 4.58
CA LEU A 155 20.37 -20.47 4.68
C LEU A 155 19.72 -20.22 3.31
N VAL A 156 20.51 -19.97 2.27
CA VAL A 156 20.01 -19.79 0.89
C VAL A 156 19.32 -21.07 0.39
N ARG A 157 19.91 -22.24 0.65
CA ARG A 157 19.29 -23.53 0.32
C ARG A 157 17.97 -23.74 1.05
N THR A 158 17.90 -23.40 2.34
CA THR A 158 16.67 -23.49 3.14
C THR A 158 15.60 -22.52 2.63
N PHE A 159 16.00 -21.30 2.23
CA PHE A 159 15.09 -20.34 1.60
C PHE A 159 14.57 -20.83 0.25
N SER A 160 15.42 -21.43 -0.58
CA SER A 160 15.00 -22.07 -1.83
C SER A 160 14.04 -23.25 -1.58
N MET A 161 14.31 -24.09 -0.59
CA MET A 161 13.43 -25.20 -0.20
C MET A 161 12.04 -24.73 0.30
N MET A 162 11.92 -23.49 0.80
CA MET A 162 10.64 -22.89 1.18
C MET A 162 9.68 -22.80 -0.02
N LEU A 163 10.20 -22.63 -1.24
CA LEU A 163 9.42 -22.59 -2.49
C LEU A 163 8.71 -23.92 -2.82
N GLY A 164 8.96 -24.97 -2.05
CA GLY A 164 8.44 -26.32 -2.27
C GLY A 164 9.40 -27.23 -3.05
N GLU A 165 10.53 -26.69 -3.49
CA GLU A 165 11.58 -27.44 -4.19
C GLU A 165 12.48 -28.19 -3.19
N ILE A 166 12.03 -29.36 -2.75
CA ILE A 166 12.82 -30.26 -1.90
C ILE A 166 13.39 -31.38 -2.76
N ASP A 167 14.71 -31.33 -3.01
CA ASP A 167 15.44 -32.45 -3.62
C ASP A 167 15.62 -33.60 -2.61
N PHE A 168 14.56 -34.35 -2.38
CA PHE A 168 14.54 -35.46 -1.42
C PHE A 168 15.48 -36.59 -1.85
N LEU A 169 15.49 -36.92 -3.15
CA LEU A 169 16.24 -38.05 -3.69
C LEU A 169 17.75 -37.82 -3.59
N GLY A 170 18.24 -36.68 -4.11
CA GLY A 170 19.67 -36.40 -4.16
C GLY A 170 20.26 -36.01 -2.80
N THR A 171 19.49 -35.32 -1.96
CA THR A 171 19.99 -34.81 -0.67
C THR A 171 19.87 -35.81 0.47
N TYR A 172 18.82 -36.65 0.50
CA TYR A 172 18.53 -37.52 1.65
C TYR A 172 18.56 -39.02 1.33
N VAL A 173 17.96 -39.44 0.21
CA VAL A 173 17.81 -40.88 -0.12
C VAL A 173 19.09 -41.49 -0.67
N GLN A 174 19.72 -40.83 -1.66
CA GLN A 174 20.94 -41.33 -2.27
C GLN A 174 22.07 -41.53 -1.25
N PRO A 175 22.42 -40.54 -0.40
CA PRO A 175 23.46 -40.71 0.64
C PRO A 175 23.09 -41.69 1.77
N TYR A 176 21.83 -42.11 1.85
CA TYR A 176 21.35 -43.10 2.83
C TYR A 176 21.51 -44.53 2.32
N TYR A 177 21.18 -44.80 1.06
CA TYR A 177 21.26 -46.14 0.46
C TYR A 177 22.56 -46.42 -0.30
N LEU A 178 23.13 -45.40 -0.93
CA LEU A 178 24.31 -45.50 -1.79
C LEU A 178 25.39 -44.57 -1.23
N LYS A 179 26.52 -45.14 -0.82
CA LYS A 179 27.74 -44.34 -0.65
C LYS A 179 28.23 -44.00 -2.05
N ASP A 180 27.98 -42.76 -2.49
CA ASP A 180 28.50 -42.30 -3.77
C ASP A 180 30.03 -42.32 -3.80
N GLU A 181 30.60 -42.42 -5.00
CA GLU A 181 32.05 -42.31 -5.26
C GLU A 181 32.64 -40.97 -4.75
N GLU A 182 31.77 -39.97 -4.56
CA GLU A 182 32.09 -38.63 -4.04
C GLU A 182 32.12 -38.53 -2.50
N GLY A 183 31.96 -39.64 -1.76
CA GLY A 183 32.08 -39.64 -0.29
C GLY A 183 30.88 -39.08 0.47
N ARG A 184 29.78 -38.73 -0.23
CA ARG A 184 28.54 -38.23 0.37
C ARG A 184 27.92 -39.28 1.28
N THR A 185 27.72 -38.94 2.56
CA THR A 185 27.08 -39.82 3.54
C THR A 185 26.13 -39.03 4.43
N LEU A 186 25.05 -39.67 4.88
CA LEU A 186 24.13 -39.06 5.85
C LEU A 186 24.52 -39.48 7.28
N PRO A 187 25.29 -38.67 8.04
CA PRO A 187 25.85 -39.09 9.33
C PRO A 187 24.77 -39.33 10.39
N PHE A 188 23.68 -38.57 10.35
CA PHE A 188 22.60 -38.62 11.32
C PHE A 188 21.23 -38.79 10.63
N PRO A 189 20.89 -40.00 10.14
CA PRO A 189 19.72 -40.21 9.29
C PRO A 189 18.39 -39.96 10.03
N ILE A 190 18.23 -40.49 11.25
CA ILE A 190 16.99 -40.35 12.03
C ILE A 190 16.65 -38.88 12.32
N PRO A 191 17.54 -38.06 12.93
CA PRO A 191 17.22 -36.65 13.17
C PRO A 191 17.11 -35.84 11.88
N ALA A 192 17.81 -36.22 10.80
CA ALA A 192 17.67 -35.55 9.50
C ALA A 192 16.27 -35.73 8.92
N PHE A 193 15.74 -36.96 8.90
CA PHE A 193 14.38 -37.22 8.45
C PHE A 193 13.32 -36.57 9.35
N LEU A 194 13.55 -36.51 10.67
CA LEU A 194 12.65 -35.83 11.60
C LEU A 194 12.59 -34.33 11.33
N ILE A 195 13.75 -33.65 11.29
CA ILE A 195 13.82 -32.21 11.01
C ILE A 195 13.27 -31.91 9.61
N LEU A 196 13.50 -32.78 8.63
CA LEU A 196 12.92 -32.66 7.29
C LEU A 196 11.39 -32.77 7.31
N ALA A 197 10.81 -33.74 8.03
CA ALA A 197 9.36 -33.89 8.14
C ALA A 197 8.73 -32.67 8.83
N LEU A 198 9.37 -32.16 9.89
CA LEU A 198 8.95 -30.92 10.55
C LEU A 198 9.02 -29.73 9.58
N PHE A 199 10.11 -29.62 8.83
CA PHE A 199 10.31 -28.57 7.84
C PHE A 199 9.22 -28.59 6.75
N MET A 200 8.86 -29.77 6.21
CA MET A 200 7.81 -29.91 5.19
C MET A 200 6.45 -29.36 5.66
N VAL A 201 6.10 -29.60 6.93
CA VAL A 201 4.86 -29.07 7.51
C VAL A 201 4.94 -27.56 7.71
N PHE A 202 6.01 -27.06 8.34
CA PHE A 202 6.09 -25.66 8.73
C PHE A 202 6.36 -24.70 7.57
N MET A 203 7.19 -25.08 6.60
CA MET A 203 7.69 -24.17 5.57
C MET A 203 6.85 -24.24 4.28
N PRO A 204 6.92 -25.29 3.44
CA PRO A 204 6.09 -25.38 2.25
C PRO A 204 4.58 -25.42 2.50
N ILE A 205 4.10 -26.04 3.59
CA ILE A 205 2.66 -26.21 3.81
C ILE A 205 2.09 -25.02 4.59
N LEU A 206 2.55 -24.77 5.82
CA LEU A 206 1.97 -23.72 6.65
C LEU A 206 2.36 -22.32 6.16
N LEU A 207 3.65 -22.07 5.96
CA LEU A 207 4.13 -20.73 5.62
C LEU A 207 3.71 -20.30 4.21
N MET A 208 3.80 -21.16 3.19
CA MET A 208 3.35 -20.76 1.84
C MET A 208 1.85 -20.53 1.75
N ASN A 209 1.03 -21.37 2.38
CA ASN A 209 -0.41 -21.16 2.41
C ASN A 209 -0.78 -19.89 3.19
N LEU A 210 0.00 -19.52 4.23
CA LEU A 210 -0.18 -18.26 4.93
C LEU A 210 0.23 -17.06 4.07
N LEU A 211 1.37 -17.11 3.38
CA LEU A 211 1.81 -16.04 2.48
C LEU A 211 0.79 -15.79 1.36
N ILE A 212 0.29 -16.86 0.74
CA ILE A 212 -0.78 -16.78 -0.26
C ILE A 212 -2.07 -16.28 0.39
N GLY A 213 -2.45 -16.79 1.57
CA GLY A 213 -3.66 -16.40 2.28
C GLY A 213 -3.69 -14.91 2.68
N LEU A 214 -2.55 -14.36 3.10
CA LEU A 214 -2.40 -12.93 3.41
C LEU A 214 -2.45 -12.09 2.13
N ALA A 215 -1.73 -12.50 1.07
CA ALA A 215 -1.74 -11.78 -0.20
C ALA A 215 -3.15 -11.75 -0.84
N VAL A 216 -3.89 -12.85 -0.78
CA VAL A 216 -5.24 -12.97 -1.32
C VAL A 216 -6.27 -12.30 -0.41
N GLY A 217 -6.11 -12.37 0.91
CA GLY A 217 -7.00 -11.71 1.88
C GLY A 217 -6.93 -10.18 1.79
N ASP A 218 -5.75 -9.63 1.54
CA ASP A 218 -5.53 -8.19 1.45
C ASP A 218 -5.68 -7.63 0.02
N ILE A 219 -5.94 -8.47 -0.99
CA ILE A 219 -5.88 -8.01 -2.40
C ILE A 219 -6.88 -6.90 -2.72
N GLU A 220 -8.07 -6.92 -2.12
CA GLU A 220 -9.12 -5.93 -2.40
C GLU A 220 -8.82 -4.57 -1.73
N SER A 221 -8.24 -4.58 -0.53
CA SER A 221 -7.82 -3.34 0.14
C SER A 221 -6.58 -2.75 -0.53
N VAL A 222 -5.61 -3.60 -0.92
CA VAL A 222 -4.45 -3.22 -1.74
C VAL A 222 -4.89 -2.63 -3.08
N ARG A 223 -5.91 -3.22 -3.72
CA ARG A 223 -6.45 -2.68 -4.99
C ARG A 223 -7.00 -1.27 -4.85
N ARG A 224 -7.82 -1.01 -3.81
CA ARG A 224 -8.36 0.34 -3.53
C ARG A 224 -7.25 1.34 -3.23
N ASN A 225 -6.31 0.97 -2.35
CA ASN A 225 -5.16 1.80 -2.02
C ASN A 225 -4.30 2.11 -3.26
N ALA A 226 -4.07 1.12 -4.12
CA ALA A 226 -3.30 1.28 -5.35
C ALA A 226 -3.97 2.26 -6.33
N GLN A 227 -5.31 2.24 -6.44
CA GLN A 227 -6.05 3.19 -7.27
C GLN A 227 -5.87 4.63 -6.77
N LEU A 228 -6.06 4.86 -5.47
CA LEU A 228 -5.88 6.18 -4.86
C LEU A 228 -4.43 6.66 -5.00
N LYS A 229 -3.45 5.79 -4.70
CA LYS A 229 -2.01 6.09 -4.80
C LYS A 229 -1.59 6.41 -6.23
N ARG A 230 -2.14 5.71 -7.23
CA ARG A 230 -1.93 6.01 -8.64
C ARG A 230 -2.45 7.41 -8.99
N LEU A 231 -3.68 7.74 -8.60
CA LEU A 231 -4.28 9.07 -8.87
C LEU A 231 -3.48 10.18 -8.17
N ALA A 232 -3.08 9.97 -6.93
CA ALA A 232 -2.21 10.90 -6.21
C ALA A 232 -0.87 11.09 -6.93
N MET A 233 -0.26 10.02 -7.45
CA MET A 233 0.97 10.09 -8.24
C MET A 233 0.80 10.94 -9.52
N GLN A 234 -0.33 10.81 -10.21
CA GLN A 234 -0.65 11.63 -11.39
C GLN A 234 -0.79 13.11 -11.00
N VAL A 235 -1.53 13.41 -9.93
CA VAL A 235 -1.69 14.79 -9.45
C VAL A 235 -0.33 15.38 -9.09
N VAL A 236 0.51 14.66 -8.33
CA VAL A 236 1.87 15.10 -7.99
C VAL A 236 2.71 15.33 -9.25
N LEU A 237 2.63 14.43 -10.24
CA LEU A 237 3.33 14.58 -11.50
C LEU A 237 2.90 15.86 -12.24
N HIS A 238 1.59 16.10 -12.37
CA HIS A 238 1.06 17.30 -13.01
C HIS A 238 1.49 18.57 -12.28
N THR A 239 1.39 18.60 -10.95
CA THR A 239 1.82 19.74 -10.12
C THR A 239 3.33 19.98 -10.23
N GLU A 240 4.14 18.92 -10.25
CA GLU A 240 5.60 19.05 -10.43
C GLU A 240 5.98 19.55 -11.82
N LEU A 241 5.28 19.08 -12.86
CA LEU A 241 5.48 19.54 -14.23
C LEU A 241 5.07 21.00 -14.38
N GLU A 242 3.91 21.38 -13.87
CA GLU A 242 3.42 22.76 -13.84
C GLU A 242 4.43 23.69 -13.17
N ARG A 243 4.97 23.30 -12.01
CA ARG A 243 5.99 24.09 -11.30
C ARG A 243 7.30 24.25 -12.07
N LYS A 244 7.66 23.30 -12.94
CA LYS A 244 8.91 23.32 -13.72
C LYS A 244 8.75 23.93 -15.12
N LEU A 245 7.53 24.04 -15.62
CA LEU A 245 7.24 24.63 -16.93
C LEU A 245 7.33 26.17 -16.86
N PRO A 246 7.90 26.84 -17.87
CA PRO A 246 7.91 28.29 -17.95
C PRO A 246 6.48 28.81 -18.13
N GLN A 247 6.16 29.94 -17.47
CA GLN A 247 4.81 30.54 -17.45
C GLN A 247 4.25 30.79 -18.86
N VAL A 248 5.10 31.15 -19.83
CA VAL A 248 4.71 31.38 -21.23
C VAL A 248 4.09 30.15 -21.90
N LEU A 249 4.57 28.94 -21.57
CA LEU A 249 3.99 27.70 -22.09
C LEU A 249 2.69 27.36 -21.35
N LEU A 250 2.64 27.66 -20.04
CA LEU A 250 1.47 27.40 -19.22
C LEU A 250 0.27 28.25 -19.69
N GLU A 251 0.46 29.55 -19.86
CA GLU A 251 -0.57 30.47 -20.35
C GLU A 251 -1.09 30.11 -21.75
N LYS A 252 -0.25 29.48 -22.58
CA LYS A 252 -0.62 29.06 -23.94
C LYS A 252 -1.42 27.76 -23.96
N VAL A 253 -1.18 26.86 -23.00
CA VAL A 253 -1.78 25.52 -22.94
C VAL A 253 -3.00 25.48 -22.03
N ASP A 254 -3.03 26.31 -20.98
CA ASP A 254 -4.11 26.35 -20.01
C ASP A 254 -5.44 26.82 -20.63
N LYS A 255 -6.51 26.09 -20.33
CA LYS A 255 -7.86 26.32 -20.84
C LYS A 255 -8.84 26.05 -19.72
N MET A 256 -9.56 27.09 -19.28
CA MET A 256 -10.52 27.00 -18.17
C MET A 256 -11.81 26.25 -18.54
N GLU A 257 -12.13 26.13 -19.83
CA GLU A 257 -13.36 25.51 -20.29
C GLU A 257 -13.09 24.47 -21.40
N LEU A 258 -13.68 23.29 -21.24
CA LEU A 258 -13.66 22.21 -22.23
C LEU A 258 -15.09 21.99 -22.74
N ILE A 259 -15.31 22.24 -24.04
CA ILE A 259 -16.60 21.99 -24.70
C ILE A 259 -16.54 20.58 -25.31
N GLU A 260 -17.25 19.63 -24.70
CA GLU A 260 -17.39 18.26 -25.22
C GLU A 260 -18.64 18.15 -26.10
N TYR A 261 -18.47 17.64 -27.32
CA TYR A 261 -19.57 17.33 -28.24
C TYR A 261 -19.86 15.82 -28.20
N PRO A 262 -20.80 15.33 -27.38
CA PRO A 262 -20.98 13.89 -27.11
C PRO A 262 -21.37 13.07 -28.35
N ASN A 263 -21.99 13.70 -29.35
CA ASN A 263 -22.40 13.03 -30.59
C ASN A 263 -21.41 13.20 -31.74
N ASP A 264 -20.40 14.06 -31.59
CA ASP A 264 -19.42 14.30 -32.64
C ASP A 264 -18.14 13.51 -32.31
N LYS A 265 -17.94 12.40 -33.02
CA LYS A 265 -16.69 11.65 -32.91
C LYS A 265 -15.62 12.49 -33.58
N CYS A 266 -14.82 13.19 -32.78
CA CYS A 266 -13.64 13.90 -33.25
C CYS A 266 -12.90 13.01 -34.25
N LYS A 267 -12.66 13.51 -35.47
CA LYS A 267 -11.86 12.85 -36.51
C LYS A 267 -10.40 12.90 -36.08
N LEU A 268 -10.06 12.15 -35.05
CA LEU A 268 -8.70 12.03 -34.54
C LEU A 268 -7.88 11.20 -35.53
N GLY A 269 -6.67 11.65 -35.85
CA GLY A 269 -5.75 10.91 -36.70
C GLY A 269 -5.39 9.56 -36.09
N PHE A 270 -4.99 8.60 -36.92
CA PHE A 270 -4.62 7.23 -36.52
C PHE A 270 -3.63 7.18 -35.33
N PHE A 271 -2.63 8.08 -35.32
CA PHE A 271 -1.66 8.20 -34.23
C PHE A 271 -2.29 8.67 -32.91
N ASP A 272 -3.22 9.61 -32.98
CA ASP A 272 -3.90 10.15 -31.82
C ASP A 272 -4.85 9.09 -31.23
N GLN A 273 -5.45 8.24 -32.09
CA GLN A 273 -6.23 7.09 -31.64
C GLN A 273 -5.37 6.01 -30.97
N MET A 274 -4.18 5.68 -31.50
CA MET A 274 -3.26 4.74 -30.83
C MET A 274 -2.71 5.29 -29.52
N LEU A 275 -2.32 6.58 -29.49
CA LEU A 275 -1.80 7.23 -28.30
C LEU A 275 -2.87 7.31 -27.21
N ARG A 276 -4.10 7.66 -27.58
CA ARG A 276 -5.25 7.70 -26.66
C ARG A 276 -5.61 6.30 -26.15
N LYS A 277 -5.46 5.25 -26.97
CA LYS A 277 -5.70 3.86 -26.55
C LYS A 277 -4.60 3.32 -25.62
N TRP A 278 -3.40 3.88 -25.66
CA TRP A 278 -2.29 3.51 -24.76
C TRP A 278 -2.25 4.37 -23.49
N LEU A 279 -2.71 5.63 -23.57
CA LEU A 279 -2.75 6.58 -22.45
C LEU A 279 -4.08 6.59 -21.68
N CYS A 280 -5.22 6.25 -22.27
CA CYS A 280 -6.51 6.22 -21.56
C CYS A 280 -6.83 4.82 -21.03
N ASN A 281 -7.01 4.71 -19.71
CA ASN A 281 -7.51 3.57 -18.93
C ASN A 281 -8.20 2.40 -19.69
N PRO A 282 -7.82 1.13 -19.44
CA PRO A 282 -8.52 -0.06 -19.97
C PRO A 282 -9.84 -0.33 -19.24
N PHE A 283 -9.99 0.22 -18.03
CA PHE A 283 -11.21 0.10 -17.23
C PHE A 283 -12.33 1.08 -17.65
N SER A 284 -12.10 1.90 -18.68
CA SER A 284 -13.08 2.84 -19.20
C SER A 284 -13.91 2.28 -20.37
N ASP A 285 -13.51 1.17 -20.99
CA ASP A 285 -14.19 0.65 -22.19
C ASP A 285 -15.48 -0.11 -21.87
N ASP A 286 -15.60 -0.73 -20.69
CA ASP A 286 -16.88 -1.27 -20.18
C ASP A 286 -17.73 -0.18 -19.46
N GLY A 287 -17.14 1.00 -19.30
CA GLY A 287 -17.71 2.14 -18.58
C GLY A 287 -18.61 2.99 -19.46
N TYR A 288 -18.30 3.19 -20.74
CA TYR A 288 -19.07 4.13 -21.58
C TYR A 288 -20.54 3.72 -21.79
N ASP A 289 -20.79 2.43 -22.02
CA ASP A 289 -22.14 1.91 -22.27
C ASP A 289 -23.00 1.86 -20.98
N ASN A 290 -22.34 1.61 -19.83
CA ASN A 290 -22.97 1.68 -18.52
C ASN A 290 -23.12 3.13 -18.00
N PHE A 291 -22.22 4.04 -18.37
CA PHE A 291 -22.25 5.47 -18.05
C PHE A 291 -23.40 6.17 -18.77
N LEU A 292 -23.62 5.88 -20.07
CA LEU A 292 -24.78 6.37 -20.81
C LEU A 292 -26.11 5.82 -20.25
N LYS A 293 -26.15 4.53 -19.90
CA LYS A 293 -27.30 3.94 -19.19
C LYS A 293 -27.55 4.58 -17.82
N ARG A 294 -26.49 5.01 -17.11
CA ARG A 294 -26.59 5.69 -15.82
C ARG A 294 -26.96 7.16 -15.95
N LEU A 295 -26.49 7.89 -16.98
CA LEU A 295 -26.87 9.28 -17.25
C LEU A 295 -28.36 9.44 -17.56
N SER A 296 -28.96 8.48 -18.26
CA SER A 296 -30.43 8.37 -18.41
C SER A 296 -31.15 8.33 -17.04
N LYS A 297 -30.52 7.73 -16.03
CA LYS A 297 -31.08 7.52 -14.68
C LYS A 297 -30.67 8.59 -13.65
N ARG A 298 -29.65 9.43 -13.92
CA ARG A 298 -29.00 10.35 -12.95
C ARG A 298 -29.33 11.84 -13.12
N ARG A 299 -30.54 12.20 -13.59
CA ARG A 299 -30.98 13.62 -13.58
C ARG A 299 -31.15 14.20 -12.16
N CYS A 300 -30.90 13.44 -11.10
CA CYS A 300 -30.91 13.93 -9.72
C CYS A 300 -29.65 13.47 -8.97
N THR A 301 -28.54 14.20 -9.09
CA THR A 301 -27.60 14.58 -8.02
C THR A 301 -26.34 15.18 -8.64
N VAL A 302 -26.14 16.47 -8.42
CA VAL A 302 -24.94 17.23 -8.79
C VAL A 302 -23.94 17.09 -7.65
N ASN A 303 -22.81 16.43 -7.92
CA ASN A 303 -21.48 16.65 -7.33
C ASN A 303 -20.50 15.68 -8.01
N GLY A 304 -19.74 16.20 -8.98
CA GLY A 304 -18.84 15.43 -9.82
C GLY A 304 -17.38 15.60 -9.40
N GLY A 305 -16.76 14.51 -8.98
CA GLY A 305 -15.31 14.37 -8.80
C GLY A 305 -14.96 12.88 -8.80
N LEU A 306 -14.21 12.47 -9.83
CA LEU A 306 -13.42 11.23 -9.98
C LEU A 306 -14.09 9.89 -9.60
N GLU A 307 -14.50 9.14 -10.63
CA GLU A 307 -15.24 7.88 -10.52
C GLU A 307 -14.37 6.72 -9.99
N MET A 308 -14.41 6.49 -8.67
CA MET A 308 -13.99 5.22 -8.05
C MET A 308 -15.14 4.21 -8.15
N VAL A 309 -15.08 3.35 -9.18
CA VAL A 309 -16.15 2.39 -9.53
C VAL A 309 -16.32 1.27 -8.47
N LEU A 310 -15.37 1.05 -7.56
CA LEU A 310 -15.46 0.01 -6.53
C LEU A 310 -15.89 0.49 -5.14
N GLU A 311 -16.04 1.80 -4.91
CA GLU A 311 -16.24 2.35 -3.55
C GLU A 311 -17.67 2.84 -3.27
N ASN A 312 -18.52 2.91 -4.31
CA ASN A 312 -19.88 3.45 -4.20
C ASN A 312 -20.80 2.69 -3.24
N ASN A 313 -20.49 1.48 -2.78
CA ASN A 313 -21.37 0.77 -1.86
C ASN A 313 -20.98 0.98 -0.40
N GLU A 314 -19.70 0.85 -0.04
CA GLU A 314 -19.23 1.02 1.35
C GLU A 314 -19.32 2.48 1.80
N ASP A 315 -18.92 3.42 0.93
CA ASP A 315 -18.98 4.85 1.24
C ASP A 315 -20.41 5.38 1.25
N TYR A 316 -21.24 4.92 0.32
CA TYR A 316 -22.66 5.27 0.29
C TYR A 316 -23.39 4.78 1.54
N VAL A 317 -23.14 3.54 1.96
CA VAL A 317 -23.72 3.00 3.20
C VAL A 317 -23.26 3.82 4.40
N SER A 318 -21.98 4.20 4.46
CA SER A 318 -21.45 5.04 5.54
C SER A 318 -22.10 6.44 5.55
N GLU A 319 -22.26 7.08 4.40
CA GLU A 319 -22.91 8.39 4.27
C GLU A 319 -24.39 8.33 4.65
N GLU A 320 -25.11 7.29 4.24
CA GLU A 320 -26.50 7.07 4.64
C GLU A 320 -26.64 6.79 6.14
N ILE A 321 -25.71 6.05 6.74
CA ILE A 321 -25.65 5.85 8.21
C ILE A 321 -25.45 7.18 8.93
N ASP A 322 -24.57 8.05 8.43
CA ASP A 322 -24.34 9.37 9.03
C ASP A 322 -25.55 10.29 8.89
N LYS A 323 -26.23 10.28 7.74
CA LYS A 323 -27.51 10.96 7.55
C LYS A 323 -28.57 10.44 8.52
N MET A 324 -28.67 9.12 8.70
CA MET A 324 -29.60 8.50 9.66
C MET A 324 -29.27 8.91 11.10
N LYS A 325 -27.99 8.95 11.48
CA LYS A 325 -27.52 9.37 12.81
C LYS A 325 -27.86 10.83 13.09
N LEU A 326 -27.69 11.70 12.11
CA LEU A 326 -28.10 13.11 12.18
C LEU A 326 -29.61 13.26 12.36
N LYS A 327 -30.40 12.50 11.59
CA LYS A 327 -31.87 12.48 11.71
C LYS A 327 -32.31 11.98 13.09
N LEU A 328 -31.75 10.86 13.58
CA LEU A 328 -32.05 10.33 14.91
C LEU A 328 -31.75 11.37 16.00
N ARG A 329 -30.59 12.04 15.94
CA ARG A 329 -30.22 13.07 16.90
C ARG A 329 -31.22 14.23 16.94
N ASN A 330 -31.78 14.61 15.79
CA ASN A 330 -32.81 15.65 15.73
C ASN A 330 -34.14 15.17 16.29
N ILE A 331 -34.55 13.93 16.02
CA ILE A 331 -35.75 13.30 16.59
C ILE A 331 -35.63 13.22 18.12
N THR A 332 -34.49 12.78 18.65
CA THR A 332 -34.25 12.72 20.10
C THR A 332 -34.38 14.09 20.75
N LYS A 333 -33.79 15.15 20.13
CA LYS A 333 -33.95 16.53 20.63
C LYS A 333 -35.41 16.97 20.62
N ALA A 334 -36.15 16.68 19.55
CA ALA A 334 -37.57 17.02 19.47
C ALA A 334 -38.38 16.29 20.55
N LEU A 335 -38.09 15.02 20.79
CA LEU A 335 -38.77 14.20 21.80
C LEU A 335 -38.48 14.70 23.22
N ASP A 336 -37.25 15.10 23.52
CA ASP A 336 -36.90 15.76 24.80
C ASP A 336 -37.69 17.06 25.00
N THR A 337 -37.82 17.89 23.96
CA THR A 337 -38.62 19.12 24.04
C THR A 337 -40.11 18.85 24.25
N GLN A 338 -40.68 17.84 23.57
CA GLN A 338 -42.06 17.42 23.78
C GLN A 338 -42.27 16.88 25.20
N GLN A 339 -41.33 16.09 25.73
CA GLN A 339 -41.41 15.58 27.10
C GLN A 339 -41.37 16.70 28.13
N GLN A 340 -40.55 17.74 27.92
CA GLN A 340 -40.55 18.93 28.76
C GLN A 340 -41.87 19.69 28.69
N LEU A 341 -42.43 19.87 27.49
CA LEU A 341 -43.72 20.53 27.29
C LEU A 341 -44.85 19.76 27.96
N LEU A 342 -44.89 18.44 27.86
CA LEU A 342 -45.86 17.58 28.54
C LEU A 342 -45.78 17.71 30.06
N ARG A 343 -44.56 17.76 30.63
CA ARG A 343 -44.38 17.99 32.07
C ARG A 343 -44.93 19.36 32.50
N LEU A 344 -44.70 20.40 31.69
CA LEU A 344 -45.24 21.74 31.93
C LEU A 344 -46.77 21.77 31.84
N ILE A 345 -47.36 21.03 30.88
CA ILE A 345 -48.82 20.89 30.76
C ILE A 345 -49.38 20.25 32.01
N VAL A 346 -48.87 19.08 32.44
CA VAL A 346 -49.36 18.41 33.66
C VAL A 346 -49.22 19.30 34.90
N GLN A 347 -48.11 20.05 35.01
CA GLN A 347 -47.91 20.99 36.12
C GLN A 347 -48.91 22.15 36.13
N LYS A 348 -49.42 22.55 34.95
CA LYS A 348 -50.40 23.63 34.77
C LYS A 348 -51.83 23.12 34.59
N MET A 349 -52.02 21.82 34.45
CA MET A 349 -53.31 21.20 34.31
C MET A 349 -53.95 21.18 35.70
N GLU A 350 -54.90 22.09 35.91
CA GLU A 350 -55.77 22.05 37.06
C GLU A 350 -56.74 20.88 36.87
N ILE A 351 -56.30 19.70 37.29
CA ILE A 351 -57.17 18.52 37.35
C ILE A 351 -58.15 18.78 38.49
N LYS A 352 -59.33 19.29 38.14
CA LYS A 352 -60.50 19.18 39.00
C LYS A 352 -60.97 17.74 38.91
N THR A 353 -60.50 16.89 39.81
CA THR A 353 -61.17 15.62 40.07
C THR A 353 -62.52 15.94 40.69
N GLU A 354 -63.62 15.64 39.99
CA GLU A 354 -64.96 15.54 40.61
C GLU A 354 -65.01 14.50 41.75
N ALA A 355 -63.89 13.82 42.03
CA ALA A 355 -63.75 12.83 43.11
C ALA A 355 -63.04 13.35 44.37
N ASP A 356 -62.66 14.63 44.47
CA ASP A 356 -62.00 15.20 45.68
C ASP A 356 -62.87 16.23 46.43
N GLU A 357 -64.18 16.30 46.18
CA GLU A 357 -65.07 17.14 46.99
C GLU A 357 -65.32 16.60 48.42
N LEU A 358 -64.77 15.43 48.79
CA LEU A 358 -64.90 14.86 50.12
C LEU A 358 -63.68 14.00 50.52
N ASP A 359 -62.59 14.60 51.02
CA ASP A 359 -61.96 14.12 52.27
C ASP A 359 -60.96 15.14 52.84
N GLU A 360 -61.00 15.33 54.16
CA GLU A 360 -60.29 16.37 54.88
C GLU A 360 -58.79 16.05 55.07
N GLY A 361 -57.93 16.93 54.56
CA GLY A 361 -56.71 17.42 55.20
C GLY A 361 -55.65 16.44 55.72
N VAL A 362 -54.51 16.35 55.02
CA VAL A 362 -53.20 16.08 55.66
C VAL A 362 -52.11 17.01 55.12
N SER A 363 -51.35 17.61 56.05
CA SER A 363 -50.33 18.65 55.81
C SER A 363 -49.03 18.11 55.17
N PRO A 364 -48.29 18.92 54.38
CA PRO A 364 -47.22 18.45 53.48
C PRO A 364 -45.86 18.20 54.19
N LYS A 365 -45.84 17.76 55.45
CA LYS A 365 -44.60 17.53 56.21
C LYS A 365 -44.20 16.08 56.43
N GLU A 366 -44.99 15.11 56.01
CA GLU A 366 -44.65 13.69 56.15
C GLU A 366 -44.75 12.94 54.83
N LEU A 367 -43.74 13.08 53.97
CA LEU A 367 -43.46 12.07 52.94
C LEU A 367 -41.94 11.99 52.80
N GLN A 368 -41.33 11.17 53.68
CA GLN A 368 -39.97 10.70 53.52
C GLN A 368 -39.85 9.88 52.23
N PRO A 369 -38.74 9.99 51.46
CA PRO A 369 -38.49 9.07 50.36
C PRO A 369 -37.86 7.78 50.92
N MET A 370 -38.56 6.64 50.79
CA MET A 370 -37.93 5.33 50.96
C MET A 370 -37.41 4.76 49.63
N PRO A 371 -36.34 3.93 49.67
CA PRO A 371 -35.35 3.87 48.61
C PRO A 371 -35.55 2.66 47.68
N GLY A 372 -35.23 2.86 46.41
CA GLY A 372 -35.00 1.76 45.46
C GLY A 372 -35.89 1.82 44.24
N VAL A 373 -35.35 2.36 43.15
CA VAL A 373 -35.06 1.64 41.89
C VAL A 373 -34.11 2.55 41.12
N GLY A 374 -32.82 2.18 41.10
CA GLY A 374 -31.80 2.93 40.40
C GLY A 374 -31.85 2.66 38.89
N SER A 375 -31.96 3.71 38.08
CA SER A 375 -31.37 3.73 36.74
C SER A 375 -30.12 4.61 36.79
N LYS A 376 -29.00 3.94 37.04
CA LYS A 376 -27.63 4.46 36.87
C LYS A 376 -27.46 4.91 35.42
N TRP A 377 -27.63 6.19 35.08
CA TRP A 377 -26.95 6.89 33.97
C TRP A 377 -27.24 8.40 34.08
N THR A 378 -26.74 9.05 35.13
CA THR A 378 -26.60 10.51 35.14
C THR A 378 -25.19 10.85 35.59
N SER A 379 -24.35 11.30 34.64
CA SER A 379 -22.98 11.70 34.96
C SER A 379 -22.97 13.05 35.71
N PRO A 380 -22.05 13.28 36.67
CA PRO A 380 -22.09 14.42 37.59
C PRO A 380 -21.86 15.81 36.97
N ARG A 381 -21.53 15.89 35.67
CA ARG A 381 -21.12 17.15 35.03
C ARG A 381 -22.27 18.11 34.69
N VAL A 382 -23.52 17.64 34.66
CA VAL A 382 -24.68 18.49 34.28
C VAL A 382 -25.21 19.30 35.47
N ARG A 383 -24.97 18.89 36.72
CA ARG A 383 -25.56 19.54 37.90
C ARG A 383 -24.95 20.90 38.23
N ASN A 384 -23.70 21.15 37.83
CA ASN A 384 -23.01 22.41 38.15
C ASN A 384 -23.36 23.58 37.23
N LYS A 385 -23.99 23.35 36.06
CA LYS A 385 -24.40 24.44 35.16
C LYS A 385 -25.78 25.05 35.48
N LEU A 386 -26.63 24.34 36.22
CA LEU A 386 -27.96 24.85 36.61
C LEU A 386 -27.94 25.71 37.87
N ARG A 387 -26.92 25.57 38.74
CA ARG A 387 -26.86 26.29 40.02
C ARG A 387 -26.34 27.73 39.89
N THR A 388 -25.52 28.01 38.88
CA THR A 388 -24.99 29.36 38.58
C THR A 388 -25.98 30.25 37.83
N ALA A 389 -27.00 29.69 37.19
CA ALA A 389 -28.00 30.48 36.44
C ALA A 389 -29.13 31.06 37.31
N LEU A 390 -29.30 30.58 38.55
CA LEU A 390 -30.44 30.95 39.41
C LEU A 390 -30.14 32.05 40.46
N SER A 391 -28.92 32.57 40.56
CA SER A 391 -28.56 33.57 41.59
C SER A 391 -28.59 35.04 41.13
N PHE A 392 -29.13 35.36 39.94
CA PHE A 392 -29.04 36.73 39.38
C PHE A 392 -30.34 37.55 39.38
N SER A 393 -31.42 37.10 40.04
CA SER A 393 -32.72 37.79 39.97
C SER A 393 -33.33 38.16 41.34
N LYS A 394 -32.55 38.81 42.22
CA LYS A 394 -33.10 39.60 43.35
C LYS A 394 -32.18 40.79 43.66
N ALA A 395 -32.53 41.97 43.14
CA ALA A 395 -32.04 43.25 43.64
C ALA A 395 -33.22 44.24 43.65
N HIS A 396 -33.47 44.82 44.83
CA HIS A 396 -34.53 45.81 45.13
C HIS A 396 -34.24 47.19 44.49
N PRO A 397 -35.27 48.06 44.33
CA PRO A 397 -35.07 49.45 43.90
C PRO A 397 -34.69 50.35 45.09
N PRO A 398 -33.83 51.38 44.91
CA PRO A 398 -33.66 52.44 45.90
C PRO A 398 -34.65 53.60 45.67
N LYS A 399 -34.93 54.32 46.76
CA LYS A 399 -35.61 55.62 46.81
C LYS A 399 -34.79 56.71 46.14
#